data_AF-A0A7A6PG54-F1
#
_entry.id   AF-A0A7A6PG54-F1
#
_cell.length_a   1.000
_cell.length_b   1.000
_cell.length_c   1.000
_cell.angle_alpha   90.00
_cell.angle_beta   90.00
_cell.angle_gamma   90.00
#
_symmetry.space_group_name_H-M   'P 1'
#
loop_
_entity.id
_entity.type
_entity.pdbx_description
1 polymer ?
#
loop_
_entity_poly.entity_id
_entity_poly.type
_entity_poly.pdbx_seq_one_letter_code
_entity_poly.pdbx_strand_id
1 'polypeptide(L)'
;RHQRKQAMYTRMAAFPAVKTFEEYDFTFATGAPQKQLQSLRSLSFIERNENIVLLGPSGVGKTHLAIAMGYEAVRAGIKVRFTTAADLLLQLSTAQRQGRYKT
;
A
#
# COMPACT_ATOMS: atom_id res chain seq x y z
N ARG A 1 21.94 10.14 4.89
CA ARG A 1 21.71 8.67 5.05
C ARG A 1 20.23 8.30 4.96
N HIS A 2 19.32 9.03 5.60
CA HIS A 2 17.87 8.75 5.62
C HIS A 2 17.20 8.76 4.23
N GLN A 3 17.48 9.77 3.40
CA GLN A 3 16.94 9.88 2.03
C GLN A 3 17.34 8.71 1.10
N ARG A 4 18.58 8.22 1.19
CA ARG A 4 19.04 7.05 0.40
C ARG A 4 18.25 5.79 0.77
N LYS A 5 17.97 5.59 2.05
CA LYS A 5 17.17 4.47 2.56
C LYS A 5 15.72 4.55 2.05
N GLN A 6 15.11 5.74 2.11
CA GLN A 6 13.76 5.96 1.59
C GLN A 6 13.67 5.68 0.09
N ALA A 7 14.58 6.23 -0.72
CA ALA A 7 14.59 5.99 -2.17
C ALA A 7 14.74 4.50 -2.53
N MET A 8 15.60 3.78 -1.80
CA MET A 8 15.72 2.33 -1.93
C MET A 8 14.40 1.62 -1.62
N TYR A 9 13.76 1.96 -0.49
CA TYR A 9 12.52 1.32 -0.06
C TYR A 9 11.35 1.65 -0.99
N THR A 10 11.28 2.87 -1.53
CA THR A 10 10.30 3.24 -2.56
C THR A 10 10.47 2.37 -3.79
N ARG A 11 11.71 2.14 -4.25
CA ARG A 11 12.00 1.25 -5.39
C ARG A 11 11.60 -0.20 -5.10
N MET A 12 11.89 -0.70 -3.90
CA MET A 12 11.54 -2.06 -3.48
C MET A 12 10.02 -2.26 -3.39
N ALA A 13 9.30 -1.22 -2.99
CA ALA A 13 7.85 -1.24 -2.88
C ALA A 13 7.15 -1.49 -4.21
N ALA A 14 7.78 -1.16 -5.34
CA ALA A 14 7.25 -1.41 -6.68
C ALA A 14 5.84 -0.83 -6.89
N PHE A 15 5.60 0.37 -6.34
CA PHE A 15 4.37 1.09 -6.65
C PHE A 15 4.30 1.40 -8.16
N PRO A 16 3.12 1.26 -8.80
CA PRO A 16 2.96 1.62 -10.21
C PRO A 16 3.12 3.13 -10.46
N ALA A 17 2.83 3.94 -9.44
CA ALA A 17 3.09 5.37 -9.39
C ALA A 17 3.25 5.78 -7.91
N VAL A 18 3.93 6.90 -7.64
CA VAL A 18 3.89 7.52 -6.31
C VAL A 18 2.58 8.30 -6.20
N LYS A 19 1.85 8.09 -5.11
CA LYS A 19 0.62 8.81 -4.76
C LYS A 19 0.72 9.26 -3.31
N THR A 20 0.14 10.41 -3.01
CA THR A 20 0.09 10.97 -1.65
C THR A 20 -1.35 11.15 -1.19
N PHE A 21 -1.57 11.30 0.12
CA PHE A 21 -2.91 11.57 0.63
C PHE A 21 -3.39 12.98 0.25
N GLU A 22 -2.47 13.93 0.04
CA GLU A 22 -2.75 15.31 -0.40
C GLU A 22 -3.33 15.35 -1.82
N GLU A 23 -2.94 14.41 -2.68
CA GLU A 23 -3.46 14.27 -4.05
C GLU A 23 -4.82 13.56 -4.11
N TYR A 24 -5.34 13.07 -2.99
CA TYR A 24 -6.64 12.40 -2.97
C TYR A 24 -7.77 13.42 -2.91
N ASP A 25 -8.62 13.43 -3.94
CA ASP A 25 -9.80 14.28 -3.99
C ASP A 25 -10.96 13.68 -3.19
N PHE A 26 -11.17 14.20 -1.98
CA PHE A 26 -12.27 13.81 -1.10
C PHE A 26 -13.65 14.29 -1.59
N THR A 27 -13.71 15.25 -2.51
CA THR A 27 -14.99 15.73 -3.07
C THR A 27 -15.58 14.74 -4.08
N PHE A 28 -14.73 13.94 -4.73
CA PHE A 28 -15.12 12.92 -5.69
C PHE A 28 -15.59 11.61 -5.02
N ALA A 29 -15.05 11.27 -3.85
CA ALA A 29 -15.33 10.02 -3.16
C ALA A 29 -16.29 10.20 -1.98
N THR A 30 -17.59 10.25 -2.27
CA THR A 30 -18.67 10.51 -1.29
C THR A 30 -18.85 9.45 -0.19
N GLY A 31 -18.07 8.36 -0.20
CA GLY A 31 -18.24 7.23 0.72
C GLY A 31 -17.12 7.02 1.76
N ALA A 32 -15.97 7.69 1.65
CA ALA A 32 -14.84 7.43 2.54
C ALA A 32 -14.82 8.44 3.71
N PRO A 33 -14.93 8.01 4.99
CA PRO A 33 -14.91 8.93 6.12
C PRO A 33 -13.55 9.62 6.22
N GLN A 34 -13.48 10.92 5.89
CA GLN A 34 -12.22 11.68 5.86
C GLN A 34 -11.45 11.57 7.18
N LYS A 35 -12.15 11.60 8.33
CA LYS A 35 -11.53 11.42 9.66
C LYS A 35 -10.82 10.08 9.81
N GLN A 36 -11.42 9.00 9.31
CA GLN A 36 -10.82 7.67 9.35
C GLN A 36 -9.61 7.59 8.42
N LEU A 37 -9.70 8.15 7.21
CA LEU A 37 -8.54 8.19 6.30
C LEU A 37 -7.37 9.02 6.86
N GLN A 38 -7.67 10.12 7.58
CA GLN A 38 -6.64 10.90 8.25
C GLN A 38 -5.99 10.11 9.41
N SER A 39 -6.75 9.32 10.18
CA SER A 39 -6.16 8.52 11.26
C SER A 39 -5.18 7.46 10.71
N LEU A 40 -5.42 6.95 9.50
CA LEU A 40 -4.53 6.00 8.83
C LEU A 40 -3.17 6.59 8.45
N ARG A 41 -3.03 7.92 8.32
CA ARG A 41 -1.74 8.59 8.10
C ARG A 41 -0.74 8.35 9.22
N SER A 42 -1.23 8.08 10.45
CA SER A 42 -0.38 7.77 11.60
C SER A 42 0.36 6.44 11.48
N LEU A 43 -0.09 5.55 10.56
CA LEU A 43 0.40 4.18 10.42
C LEU A 43 0.23 3.31 11.68
N SER A 44 -0.53 3.76 12.68
CA SER A 44 -0.72 3.06 13.95
C SER A 44 -1.33 1.67 13.81
N PHE A 45 -2.03 1.40 12.69
CA PHE A 45 -2.53 0.05 12.36
C PHE A 45 -1.39 -0.97 12.19
N ILE A 46 -0.20 -0.54 11.76
CA ILE A 46 0.97 -1.41 11.60
C ILE A 46 1.45 -1.88 12.97
N GLU A 47 1.55 -0.97 13.94
CA GLU A 47 1.97 -1.31 15.31
C GLU A 47 0.95 -2.21 16.01
N ARG A 48 -0.34 -2.04 15.69
CA ARG A 48 -1.43 -2.89 16.21
C ARG A 48 -1.61 -4.23 15.47
N ASN A 49 -0.83 -4.50 14.42
CA ASN A 49 -0.98 -5.67 13.55
C ASN A 49 -2.39 -5.80 12.94
N GLU A 50 -2.98 -4.66 12.55
CA GLU A 50 -4.32 -4.60 11.96
C GLU A 50 -4.26 -4.54 10.43
N ASN A 51 -5.18 -5.26 9.78
CA ASN A 51 -5.34 -5.19 8.33
C ASN A 51 -6.32 -4.08 7.94
N ILE A 52 -6.02 -3.40 6.83
CA ILE A 52 -6.93 -2.42 6.23
C ILE A 52 -7.52 -3.01 4.97
N VAL A 53 -8.85 -3.00 4.88
CA VAL A 53 -9.59 -3.40 3.69
C VAL A 53 -10.37 -2.18 3.18
N LEU A 54 -10.04 -1.73 1.98
CA LEU A 54 -10.75 -0.64 1.31
C LEU A 54 -11.84 -1.23 0.41
N LEU A 55 -13.10 -0.93 0.72
CA LEU A 55 -14.27 -1.39 -0.04
C LEU A 55 -14.98 -0.23 -0.71
N GLY A 56 -15.54 -0.47 -1.90
CA GLY A 56 -16.30 0.52 -2.63
C GLY A 56 -16.28 0.30 -4.15
N PRO A 57 -17.06 1.07 -4.92
CA PRO A 57 -17.16 0.96 -6.38
C PRO A 57 -15.81 1.13 -7.09
N SER A 58 -15.72 0.70 -8.35
CA SER A 58 -14.54 0.98 -9.17
C SER A 58 -14.34 2.49 -9.35
N GLY A 59 -13.09 2.95 -9.48
CA GLY A 59 -12.77 4.36 -9.75
C GLY A 59 -12.76 5.32 -8.55
N VAL A 60 -13.20 4.92 -7.35
CA VAL A 60 -13.26 5.82 -6.16
C VAL A 60 -11.91 6.06 -5.45
N GLY A 61 -10.79 5.66 -6.08
CA GLY A 61 -9.44 5.91 -5.58
C GLY A 61 -8.93 4.98 -4.47
N LYS A 62 -9.50 3.78 -4.30
CA LYS A 62 -8.99 2.78 -3.33
C LYS A 62 -7.50 2.45 -3.53
N THR A 63 -7.10 2.24 -4.78
CA THR A 63 -5.69 1.97 -5.14
C THR A 63 -4.79 3.17 -4.83
N HIS A 64 -5.28 4.39 -5.05
CA HIS A 64 -4.55 5.62 -4.70
C HIS A 64 -4.27 5.67 -3.20
N LEU A 65 -5.30 5.46 -2.37
CA LEU A 65 -5.15 5.45 -0.91
C LEU A 65 -4.20 4.34 -0.43
N ALA A 66 -4.28 3.14 -1.02
CA ALA A 66 -3.35 2.05 -0.69
C ALA A 66 -1.88 2.42 -1.00
N ILE A 67 -1.64 3.05 -2.15
CA ILE A 67 -0.30 3.53 -2.52
C ILE A 67 0.15 4.65 -1.58
N ALA A 68 -0.72 5.62 -1.27
CA ALA A 68 -0.41 6.72 -0.36
C ALA A 68 -0.04 6.23 1.05
N MET A 69 -0.79 5.28 1.60
CA MET A 69 -0.46 4.62 2.87
C MET A 69 0.90 3.91 2.80
N GLY A 70 1.15 3.15 1.74
CA GLY A 70 2.43 2.48 1.53
C GLY A 70 3.60 3.47 1.40
N TYR A 71 3.37 4.60 0.76
CA TYR A 71 4.38 5.64 0.60
C TYR A 71 4.73 6.30 1.93
N GLU A 72 3.74 6.61 2.77
CA GLU A 72 3.97 7.09 4.14
C GLU A 72 4.74 6.07 4.99
N ALA A 73 4.42 4.78 4.88
CA ALA A 73 5.18 3.72 5.54
C ALA A 73 6.65 3.68 5.09
N VAL A 74 6.91 3.84 3.78
CA VAL A 74 8.28 3.95 3.25
C VAL A 74 9.01 5.19 3.79
N ARG A 75 8.33 6.34 3.90
CA ARG A 75 8.89 7.56 4.50
C ARG A 75 9.24 7.37 5.98
N ALA A 76 8.43 6.61 6.71
CA ALA A 76 8.71 6.17 8.08
C ALA A 76 9.81 5.10 8.18
N GLY A 77 10.39 4.65 7.06
CA GLY A 77 11.47 3.69 7.03
C GLY A 77 11.02 2.24 7.18
N ILE A 78 9.74 1.95 6.91
CA ILE A 78 9.15 0.61 6.87
C ILE A 78 9.26 0.07 5.44
N LYS A 79 9.60 -1.21 5.28
CA LYS A 79 9.64 -1.87 3.97
C LYS A 79 8.21 -2.20 3.53
N VAL A 80 7.88 -1.86 2.30
CA VAL A 80 6.56 -2.11 1.70
C VAL A 80 6.73 -2.91 0.42
N ARG A 81 5.69 -3.63 0.01
CA ARG A 81 5.55 -4.25 -1.31
C ARG A 81 4.13 -4.03 -1.82
N PHE A 82 4.01 -3.54 -3.05
CA PHE A 82 2.75 -3.42 -3.78
C PHE A 82 2.71 -4.52 -4.86
N THR A 83 1.59 -5.22 -4.93
CA THR A 83 1.34 -6.26 -5.94
C THR A 83 -0.16 -6.41 -6.17
N THR A 84 -0.55 -6.82 -7.38
CA THR A 84 -1.93 -7.27 -7.59
C THR A 84 -2.13 -8.66 -6.99
N ALA A 85 -3.38 -9.01 -6.67
CA ALA A 85 -3.72 -10.36 -6.23
C ALA A 85 -3.39 -11.41 -7.31
N ALA A 86 -3.63 -11.09 -8.58
CA ALA A 86 -3.33 -11.96 -9.71
C ALA A 86 -1.82 -12.26 -9.80
N ASP A 87 -0.97 -11.22 -9.73
CA ASP A 87 0.48 -11.38 -9.79
C ASP A 87 1.01 -12.16 -8.58
N LEU A 88 0.45 -11.91 -7.40
CA LEU A 88 0.82 -12.64 -6.18
C LEU A 88 0.50 -14.13 -6.32
N LEU A 89 -0.72 -14.48 -6.77
CA LEU A 89 -1.11 -15.87 -7.00
C LEU A 89 -0.23 -16.54 -8.07
N LEU A 90 0.10 -15.83 -9.14
CA LEU A 90 1.01 -16.33 -10.17
C LEU A 90 2.41 -16.62 -9.59
N GLN A 91 2.95 -15.70 -8.78
CA GLN A 91 4.26 -15.89 -8.12
C GLN A 91 4.24 -17.09 -7.17
N LEU A 92 3.21 -17.22 -6.34
CA LEU A 92 3.07 -18.32 -5.39
C LEU A 92 2.93 -19.67 -6.10
N SER A 93 2.06 -19.75 -7.13
CA SER A 93 1.87 -20.97 -7.92
C SER A 93 3.14 -21.40 -8.67
N THR A 94 3.90 -20.42 -9.20
CA THR A 94 5.20 -20.69 -9.85
C THR A 94 6.22 -21.22 -8.86
N ALA A 95 6.32 -20.59 -7.67
CA ALA A 95 7.21 -21.04 -6.60
C ALA A 95 6.88 -22.45 -6.13
N GLN A 96 5.59 -22.80 -6.04
CA GLN A 96 5.13 -24.14 -5.67
C GLN A 96 5.57 -25.19 -6.70
N ARG A 97 5.37 -24.92 -8.00
CA ARG A 97 5.81 -25.84 -9.08
C ARG A 97 7.32 -26.04 -9.10
N GLN A 98 8.10 -25.03 -8.73
CA GLN A 98 9.56 -25.08 -8.69
C GLN A 98 10.12 -25.69 -7.39
N GLY A 99 9.26 -26.13 -6.45
CA GLY A 99 9.71 -26.62 -5.13
C GLY A 99 10.37 -25.54 -4.28
N ARG A 100 10.14 -24.25 -4.59
CA ARG A 100 10.70 -23.10 -3.87
C ARG A 100 9.72 -22.47 -2.89
N TYR A 101 8.49 -22.99 -2.83
CA TYR A 101 7.51 -22.64 -1.83
C TYR A 101 7.92 -23.27 -0.50
N LYS A 102 8.44 -22.47 0.43
CA LYS A 102 8.72 -22.93 1.78
C LYS A 102 7.40 -22.91 2.55
N THR A 103 6.88 -24.11 2.84
CA THR A 103 5.79 -24.31 3.81
C THR A 103 6.32 -24.13 5.23
#